data_AF-A0A1M2YUK0-F1
#
_entry.id   AF-A0A1M2YUK0-F1
#
_cell.length_a   1.000
_cell.length_b   1.000
_cell.length_c   1.000
_cell.angle_alpha   90.00
_cell.angle_beta   90.00
_cell.angle_gamma   90.00
#
_symmetry.space_group_name_H-M   'P 1'
#
loop_
_entity.id
_entity.type
_entity.pdbx_description
1 polymer ?
#
loop_
_entity_poly.entity_id
_entity_poly.type
_entity_poly.pdbx_seq_one_letter_code
_entity_poly.pdbx_strand_id
1 'polypeptide(L)'
;MTEKEFLSHSGIQRRTLDFWLEQEWLVPERTRSGLRFTDIDIARARFIQELKSDFGANDEGIDVILHLVDQLHGLRRVLERLRMNMPRSD
;
A
#
# COMPACT_ATOMS: atom_id res chain seq x y z
N MET A 1 6.35 12.27 -1.81
CA MET A 1 7.60 12.25 -1.04
C MET A 1 8.67 11.43 -1.78
N THR A 2 9.93 11.80 -1.64
CA THR A 2 11.09 11.05 -2.17
C THR A 2 11.35 9.79 -1.35
N GLU A 3 12.18 8.87 -1.86
CA GLU A 3 12.61 7.68 -1.11
C GLU A 3 13.22 8.03 0.27
N LYS A 4 14.07 9.05 0.33
CA LYS A 4 14.71 9.48 1.58
C LYS A 4 13.70 9.96 2.61
N GLU A 5 12.71 10.74 2.15
CA GLU A 5 11.61 11.19 3.01
C GLU A 5 10.77 10.01 3.47
N PHE A 6 10.45 9.08 2.57
CA PHE A 6 9.68 7.89 2.88
C PHE A 6 10.34 7.02 3.96
N LEU A 7 11.64 6.72 3.83
CA LEU A 7 12.40 5.96 4.83
C LEU A 7 12.39 6.66 6.19
N SER A 8 12.47 7.99 6.20
CA SER A 8 12.43 8.78 7.44
C SER A 8 11.06 8.75 8.12
N HIS A 9 9.96 8.77 7.35
CA HIS A 9 8.59 8.79 7.88
C HIS A 9 8.05 7.41 8.26
N SER A 10 8.48 6.36 7.54
CA SER A 10 8.08 4.97 7.79
C SER A 10 8.94 4.31 8.89
N GLY A 11 10.17 4.77 9.09
CA GLY A 11 11.11 4.17 10.04
C GLY A 11 11.67 2.82 9.58
N ILE A 12 11.46 2.43 8.33
CA ILE A 12 12.02 1.19 7.77
C ILE A 12 13.43 1.41 7.24
N GLN A 13 14.23 0.35 7.19
CA GLN A 13 15.56 0.39 6.60
C GLN A 13 15.48 0.28 5.07
N ARG A 14 16.48 0.83 4.35
CA ARG A 14 16.55 0.73 2.89
C ARG A 14 16.44 -0.71 2.37
N ARG A 15 17.13 -1.67 3.00
CA ARG A 15 17.03 -3.09 2.59
C ARG A 15 15.61 -3.66 2.69
N THR A 16 14.85 -3.22 3.70
CA THR A 16 13.44 -3.62 3.85
C THR A 16 12.59 -3.00 2.75
N LEU A 17 12.83 -1.72 2.42
CA LEU A 17 12.16 -1.06 1.30
C LEU A 17 12.46 -1.78 -0.03
N ASP A 18 13.73 -2.07 -0.31
CA ASP A 18 14.14 -2.74 -1.54
C ASP A 18 13.40 -4.09 -1.68
N PHE A 19 13.39 -4.90 -0.62
CA PHE A 19 12.65 -6.16 -0.58
C PHE A 19 11.15 -5.95 -0.83
N TRP A 20 10.51 -4.97 -0.19
CA TRP A 20 9.07 -4.70 -0.39
C TRP A 20 8.74 -4.19 -1.79
N LEU A 21 9.66 -3.47 -2.44
CA LEU A 21 9.51 -3.05 -3.83
C LEU A 21 9.67 -4.25 -4.78
N GLU A 22 10.61 -5.15 -4.50
CA GLU A 22 10.83 -6.38 -5.26
C GLU A 22 9.65 -7.36 -5.17
N GLN A 23 9.03 -7.47 -3.99
CA GLN A 23 7.82 -8.28 -3.78
C GLN A 23 6.53 -7.57 -4.22
N GLU A 24 6.63 -6.36 -4.77
CA GLU A 24 5.47 -5.51 -5.12
C GLU A 24 4.50 -5.23 -3.94
N TRP A 25 4.96 -5.37 -2.71
CA TRP A 25 4.19 -5.02 -1.51
C TRP A 25 4.01 -3.51 -1.39
N LEU A 26 4.95 -2.73 -1.90
CA LEU A 26 4.81 -1.30 -2.12
C LEU A 26 4.96 -1.01 -3.62
N VAL A 27 3.99 -0.27 -4.18
CA VAL A 27 3.99 0.11 -5.59
C VAL A 27 3.87 1.64 -5.71
N PRO A 28 4.93 2.38 -5.35
CA PRO A 28 4.95 3.83 -5.49
C PRO A 28 4.92 4.25 -6.96
N GLU A 29 4.56 5.50 -7.22
CA GLU A 29 4.53 6.02 -8.59
C GLU A 29 5.95 6.17 -9.15
N ARG A 30 6.19 5.62 -10.34
CA ARG A 30 7.44 5.83 -11.08
C ARG A 30 7.36 7.12 -11.88
N THR A 31 8.26 8.05 -11.58
CA THR A 31 8.37 9.36 -12.27
C THR A 31 9.70 9.46 -13.00
N ARG A 32 9.86 10.51 -13.84
CA ARG A 32 11.16 10.85 -14.47
C ARG A 32 12.28 11.12 -13.47
N SER A 33 11.94 11.52 -12.24
CA SER A 33 12.88 11.84 -11.17
C SER A 33 13.09 10.66 -10.20
N GLY A 34 12.53 9.49 -10.50
CA GLY A 34 12.58 8.30 -9.64
C GLY A 34 11.24 7.96 -8.98
N LEU A 35 11.31 7.19 -7.89
CA LEU A 35 10.11 6.77 -7.15
C LEU A 35 9.52 7.93 -6.35
N ARG A 36 8.20 8.10 -6.48
CA ARG A 36 7.41 9.06 -5.69
C ARG A 36 6.41 8.30 -4.83
N PHE A 37 6.57 8.42 -3.53
CA PHE A 37 5.69 7.84 -2.53
C PHE A 37 4.62 8.84 -2.09
N THR A 38 3.56 8.33 -1.50
CA THR A 38 2.38 9.03 -1.00
C THR A 38 2.11 8.65 0.46
N ASP A 39 1.20 9.35 1.13
CA ASP A 39 0.81 9.00 2.50
C ASP A 39 0.15 7.61 2.59
N ILE A 40 -0.47 7.14 1.49
CA ILE A 40 -1.00 5.79 1.37
C ILE A 40 0.12 4.75 1.47
N ASP A 41 1.28 5.02 0.86
CA ASP A 41 2.43 4.12 0.94
C ASP A 41 2.97 4.04 2.38
N ILE A 42 2.94 5.14 3.13
CA ILE A 42 3.32 5.15 4.56
C ILE A 42 2.34 4.34 5.39
N ALA A 43 1.04 4.51 5.16
CA ALA A 43 0.02 3.72 5.85
C ALA A 43 0.17 2.23 5.54
N ARG A 44 0.46 1.88 4.28
CA ARG A 44 0.71 0.50 3.85
C ARG A 44 1.98 -0.08 4.48
N ALA A 45 3.05 0.70 4.56
CA ALA A 45 4.29 0.29 5.25
C ALA A 45 4.03 -0.05 6.72
N ARG A 46 3.30 0.81 7.44
CA ARG A 46 2.93 0.55 8.84
C ARG A 46 2.08 -0.71 8.98
N PHE A 47 1.11 -0.90 8.09
CA PHE A 47 0.28 -2.09 8.08
C PHE A 47 1.11 -3.38 7.88
N ILE A 48 2.08 -3.36 6.96
CA ILE A 48 3.00 -4.50 6.77
C ILE A 48 3.83 -4.75 8.03
N GLN A 49 4.29 -3.70 8.72
CA GLN A 49 5.01 -3.85 9.99
C GLN A 49 4.13 -4.49 11.05
N GLU A 50 2.89 -4.03 11.22
CA GLU A 50 1.92 -4.61 12.17
C GLU A 50 1.67 -6.10 11.87
N LEU A 51 1.50 -6.46 10.60
CA LEU A 51 1.36 -7.87 10.19
C LEU A 51 2.57 -8.72 10.60
N LYS A 52 3.78 -8.18 10.45
CA LYS A 52 5.02 -8.87 10.86
C LYS A 52 5.20 -8.94 12.38
N SER A 53 5.02 -7.83 13.09
CA SER A 53 5.36 -7.72 14.51
C SER A 53 4.26 -8.26 15.42
N ASP A 54 3.01 -7.89 15.14
CA ASP A 54 1.90 -8.09 16.07
C ASP A 54 1.14 -9.37 15.74
N PHE A 55 1.05 -9.71 14.44
CA PHE A 55 0.36 -10.92 13.96
C PHE A 55 1.30 -12.08 13.61
N GLY A 56 2.62 -11.85 13.57
CA GLY A 56 3.62 -12.88 13.27
C GLY A 56 3.48 -13.49 11.87
N ALA A 57 2.91 -12.76 10.92
CA ALA A 57 2.76 -13.22 9.55
C ALA A 57 4.15 -13.38 8.89
N ASN A 58 4.36 -14.51 8.22
CA ASN A 58 5.51 -14.72 7.35
C ASN A 58 5.33 -13.95 6.02
N ASP A 59 6.38 -13.96 5.20
CA ASP A 59 6.40 -13.22 3.95
C ASP A 59 5.32 -13.71 2.98
N GLU A 60 5.12 -15.04 2.88
CA GLU A 60 4.08 -15.61 2.03
C GLU A 60 2.67 -15.25 2.51
N GLY A 61 2.45 -15.19 3.84
CA GLY A 61 1.19 -14.78 4.42
C GLY A 61 0.89 -13.31 4.17
N ILE A 62 1.90 -12.44 4.23
CA ILE A 62 1.76 -11.01 3.94
C ILE A 62 1.33 -10.80 2.50
N ASP A 63 1.94 -11.51 1.56
CA ASP A 63 1.60 -11.40 0.14
C ASP A 63 0.09 -11.67 -0.10
N VAL A 64 -0.42 -12.76 0.47
CA VAL A 64 -1.84 -13.11 0.40
C VAL A 64 -2.72 -12.05 1.06
N ILE A 65 -2.35 -11.56 2.25
CA ILE A 65 -3.13 -10.56 2.97
C ILE A 65 -3.20 -9.25 2.19
N LEU A 66 -2.07 -8.78 1.63
CA LEU A 66 -2.03 -7.56 0.84
C LEU A 66 -2.87 -7.69 -0.43
N HIS A 67 -2.81 -8.84 -1.12
CA HIS A 67 -3.65 -9.10 -2.27
C HIS A 67 -5.14 -9.00 -1.94
N LEU A 68 -5.58 -9.61 -0.83
CA LEU A 68 -6.97 -9.56 -0.37
C LEU A 68 -7.41 -8.14 0.01
N VAL A 69 -6.55 -7.39 0.71
CA VAL A 69 -6.81 -5.99 1.06
C VAL A 69 -6.97 -5.12 -0.18
N ASP A 70 -6.14 -5.33 -1.20
CA ASP A 70 -6.24 -4.60 -2.47
C ASP A 70 -7.53 -4.92 -3.22
N GLN A 71 -7.92 -6.20 -3.26
CA GLN A 71 -9.20 -6.62 -3.82
C GLN A 71 -10.39 -5.96 -3.11
N LEU A 72 -10.38 -5.92 -1.77
CA LEU A 72 -11.42 -5.27 -0.97
C LEU A 72 -11.51 -3.76 -1.26
N HIS A 73 -10.37 -3.07 -1.35
CA HIS A 73 -10.34 -1.66 -1.73
C HIS A 73 -10.84 -1.44 -3.17
N GLY A 74 -10.49 -2.33 -4.10
CA GLY A 74 -11.00 -2.32 -5.47
C GLY A 74 -12.52 -2.42 -5.50
N LEU A 75 -13.08 -3.40 -4.79
CA LEU A 75 -14.52 -3.60 -4.69
C LEU A 75 -15.23 -2.37 -4.09
N ARG A 76 -14.69 -1.81 -3.00
CA ARG A 76 -15.25 -0.61 -2.37
C ARG A 76 -15.31 0.57 -3.34
N ARG A 77 -14.26 0.80 -4.14
CA ARG A 77 -14.25 1.86 -5.16
C ARG A 77 -15.28 1.62 -6.26
N VAL A 78 -15.50 0.37 -6.68
CA VAL A 78 -16.53 0.02 -7.67
C VAL A 78 -17.93 0.34 -7.12
N LEU A 79 -18.22 -0.08 -5.88
CA LEU A 79 -19.50 0.21 -5.23
C LEU A 79 -19.73 1.72 -5.05
N GLU A 80 -18.70 2.47 -4.65
CA GLU A 80 -18.79 3.93 -4.53
C GLU A 80 -19.08 4.60 -5.87
N ARG A 81 -18.46 4.14 -6.97
CA ARG A 81 -18.75 4.64 -8.33
C ARG A 81 -20.18 4.34 -8.76
N LEU A 82 -20.66 3.13 -8.51
CA LEU A 82 -22.05 2.76 -8.83
C LEU A 82 -23.07 3.63 -8.08
N ARG A 83 -22.81 3.91 -6.78
CA ARG A 83 -23.64 4.81 -5.98
C ARG A 83 -23.67 6.24 -6.54
N MET A 84 -22.53 6.76 -7.01
CA MET A 84 -22.44 8.12 -7.56
C MET A 84 -23.11 8.25 -8.94
N ASN A 85 -23.21 7.14 -9.68
CA ASN A 85 -23.83 7.09 -11.00
C ASN A 85 -25.34 6.78 -10.96
N MET A 86 -25.92 6.56 -9.77
CA MET A 86 -27.36 6.43 -9.63
C MET A 86 -27.98 7.82 -9.77
N PRO A 87 -28.84 8.08 -10.77
CA PRO A 87 -29.51 9.37 -10.89
C PRO A 87 -30.32 9.60 -9.61
N ARG A 88 -30.19 10.80 -9.03
CA ARG A 88 -31.08 11.22 -7.94
C ARG A 88 -32.50 11.12 -8.47
N SER A 89 -33.30 10.24 -7.88
CA SER A 89 -34.74 10.24 -8.11
C SER A 89 -35.29 11.51 -7.48
N ASP A 90 -35.53 12.52 -8.31
CA ASP A 90 -36.39 13.67 -7.99
C ASP A 90 -37.87 13.26 -8.07
#